data_AF-A0A7K4H8P9-F1
#
_entry.id   AF-A0A7K4H8P9-F1
#
_cell.length_a   1.000
_cell.length_b   1.000
_cell.length_c   1.000
_cell.angle_alpha   90.00
_cell.angle_beta   90.00
_cell.angle_gamma   90.00
#
_symmetry.space_group_name_H-M   'P 1'
#
loop_
_entity.id
_entity.type
_entity.pdbx_description
1 polymer ?
#
loop_
_entity_poly.entity_id
_entity_poly.type
_entity_poly.pdbx_seq_one_letter_code
_entity_poly.pdbx_strand_id
1 'polypeptide(L)'
;MSINYNLERFKNKKDLIEELNYYKSIILKKIKDGDYNSALEKVRSALVLIEEHKGSFNIEKTLINFYEINKQVRDELLNHRMIYERRFNNLLKEKLNEANLEDFTKLLAMLKNDVDQNLNKYNLQDININITKYFKFIKKMYEILCCYKVLNYHDASDKIFEYVREIKLENFPNLKRLISLTYQNLISNRLFQCSKDFEKLSISALSKRMAMDQEQLIEFINLIQKQPKSPIQDYIPKTQEIVFKKFRF
;
A
#
# COMPACT_ATOMS: atom_id res chain seq x y z
N MET A 1 21.87 40.10 -8.58
CA MET A 1 20.95 41.08 -9.20
C MET A 1 20.20 40.39 -10.33
N SER A 2 18.90 40.12 -10.19
CA SER A 2 18.02 39.72 -11.32
C SER A 2 16.52 39.78 -10.94
N ILE A 3 16.08 40.82 -10.23
CA ILE A 3 14.65 41.01 -9.88
C ILE A 3 13.92 41.91 -10.90
N ASN A 4 14.65 42.59 -11.79
CA ASN A 4 14.07 43.68 -12.61
C ASN A 4 13.43 43.31 -13.95
N TYR A 5 13.49 42.06 -14.42
CA TYR A 5 12.97 41.75 -15.77
C TYR A 5 11.43 41.67 -15.84
N ASN A 6 10.72 41.46 -14.72
CA ASN A 6 9.25 41.43 -14.70
C ASN A 6 8.61 42.79 -14.38
N LEU A 7 9.26 43.62 -13.55
CA LEU A 7 8.75 44.94 -13.15
C LEU A 7 8.60 45.90 -14.34
N GLU A 8 9.43 45.75 -15.38
CA GLU A 8 9.35 46.58 -16.59
C GLU A 8 8.21 46.17 -17.54
N ARG A 9 7.54 45.03 -17.32
CA ARG A 9 6.57 44.48 -18.27
C ARG A 9 5.22 45.20 -18.25
N PHE A 10 4.82 45.76 -17.10
CA PHE A 10 3.53 46.42 -16.93
C PHE A 10 3.71 47.93 -16.80
N LYS A 11 3.32 48.67 -17.84
CA LYS A 11 3.45 50.14 -17.87
C LYS A 11 2.39 50.84 -17.03
N ASN A 12 1.27 50.17 -16.75
CA ASN A 12 0.20 50.70 -15.93
C ASN A 12 -0.56 49.58 -15.17
N LYS A 13 -1.36 49.97 -14.17
CA LYS A 13 -2.17 49.06 -13.35
C LYS A 13 -3.22 48.27 -14.15
N LYS A 14 -3.74 48.84 -15.24
CA LYS A 14 -4.79 48.24 -16.06
C LYS A 14 -4.25 47.01 -16.79
N ASP A 15 -3.06 47.09 -17.36
CA ASP A 15 -2.38 45.97 -18.04
C ASP A 15 -2.18 44.78 -17.08
N LEU A 16 -1.76 45.06 -15.84
CA LEU A 16 -1.62 44.03 -14.79
C LEU A 16 -2.96 43.38 -14.43
N ILE A 17 -4.03 44.19 -14.31
CA ILE A 17 -5.37 43.68 -14.02
C ILE A 17 -5.90 42.82 -15.18
N GLU A 18 -5.66 43.20 -16.43
CA GLU A 18 -6.05 42.42 -17.61
C GLU A 18 -5.35 41.05 -17.62
N GLU A 19 -4.04 41.00 -17.35
CA GLU A 19 -3.30 39.74 -17.24
C GLU A 19 -3.84 38.87 -16.08
N LEU A 20 -4.11 39.46 -14.91
CA LEU A 20 -4.69 38.74 -13.78
C LEU A 20 -6.11 38.22 -14.08
N ASN A 21 -6.90 38.96 -14.84
CA ASN A 21 -8.21 38.49 -15.31
C ASN A 21 -8.06 37.32 -16.31
N TYR A 22 -7.04 37.35 -17.17
CA TYR A 22 -6.71 36.21 -18.02
C TYR A 22 -6.33 34.97 -17.20
N TYR A 23 -5.45 35.11 -16.19
CA TYR A 23 -5.16 34.02 -15.24
C TYR A 23 -6.43 33.48 -14.59
N LYS A 24 -7.31 34.37 -14.10
CA LYS A 24 -8.58 33.98 -13.48
C LYS A 24 -9.46 33.17 -14.46
N SER A 25 -9.53 33.57 -15.72
CA SER A 25 -10.29 32.83 -16.75
C SER A 25 -9.75 31.41 -16.97
N ILE A 26 -8.42 31.26 -16.99
CA ILE A 26 -7.78 29.94 -17.11
C ILE A 26 -8.07 29.10 -15.88
N ILE A 27 -7.94 29.66 -14.69
CA ILE A 27 -8.19 28.95 -13.42
C ILE A 27 -9.63 28.44 -13.37
N LEU A 28 -10.60 29.28 -13.69
CA LEU A 28 -12.02 28.90 -13.71
C LEU A 28 -12.30 27.80 -14.75
N LYS A 29 -11.66 27.87 -15.92
CA LYS A 29 -11.73 26.79 -16.92
C LYS A 29 -11.18 25.47 -16.37
N LYS A 30 -10.00 25.51 -15.73
CA LYS A 30 -9.38 24.32 -15.12
C LYS A 30 -10.22 23.71 -14.00
N ILE A 31 -10.84 24.55 -13.17
CA ILE A 31 -11.82 24.11 -12.15
C ILE A 31 -12.99 23.40 -12.81
N LYS A 32 -13.57 23.99 -13.87
CA LYS A 32 -14.70 23.40 -14.62
C LYS A 32 -14.33 22.04 -15.25
N ASP A 33 -13.10 21.90 -15.72
CA ASP A 33 -12.57 20.67 -16.31
C ASP A 33 -12.14 19.62 -15.26
N GLY A 34 -12.24 19.94 -13.96
CA GLY A 34 -11.82 19.09 -12.84
C GLY A 34 -10.30 18.93 -12.69
N ASP A 35 -9.50 19.81 -13.30
CA ASP A 35 -8.03 19.78 -13.28
C ASP A 35 -7.51 20.72 -12.18
N TYR A 36 -7.77 20.36 -10.92
CA TYR A 36 -7.49 21.20 -9.77
C TYR A 36 -6.00 21.42 -9.51
N ASN A 37 -5.14 20.44 -9.80
CA ASN A 37 -3.70 20.63 -9.65
C ASN A 37 -3.18 21.73 -10.60
N SER A 38 -3.57 21.69 -11.88
CA SER A 38 -3.20 22.73 -12.83
C SER A 38 -3.85 24.08 -12.48
N ALA A 39 -5.09 24.08 -11.99
CA ALA A 39 -5.71 25.30 -11.48
C ALA A 39 -4.88 25.92 -10.34
N LEU A 40 -4.40 25.10 -9.41
CA LEU A 40 -3.60 25.53 -8.27
C LEU A 40 -2.24 26.08 -8.69
N GLU A 41 -1.59 25.47 -9.68
CA GLU A 41 -0.37 26.02 -10.28
C GLU A 41 -0.61 27.43 -10.87
N LYS A 42 -1.71 27.62 -11.60
CA LYS A 42 -2.05 28.93 -12.17
C LYS A 42 -2.42 29.96 -11.11
N VAL A 43 -3.07 29.56 -10.03
CA VAL A 43 -3.30 30.43 -8.86
C VAL A 43 -1.96 30.86 -8.24
N ARG A 44 -1.00 29.95 -8.08
CA ARG A 44 0.34 30.29 -7.57
C ARG A 44 1.05 31.29 -8.48
N SER A 45 1.02 31.09 -9.80
CA SER A 45 1.62 32.04 -10.76
C SER A 45 0.98 33.44 -10.64
N ALA A 46 -0.34 33.52 -10.51
CA ALA A 46 -1.03 34.79 -10.36
C ALA A 46 -0.72 35.47 -9.02
N LEU A 47 -0.62 34.71 -7.92
CA LEU A 47 -0.23 35.24 -6.62
C LEU A 47 1.20 35.79 -6.63
N VAL A 48 2.15 35.09 -7.27
CA VAL A 48 3.53 35.60 -7.45
C VAL A 48 3.51 36.92 -8.22
N LEU A 49 2.74 37.01 -9.31
CA LEU A 49 2.63 38.22 -10.11
C LEU A 49 2.07 39.41 -9.28
N ILE A 50 1.08 39.15 -8.42
CA ILE A 50 0.52 40.16 -7.50
C ILE A 50 1.57 40.61 -6.48
N GLU A 51 2.29 39.67 -5.86
CA GLU A 51 3.33 39.97 -4.87
C GLU A 51 4.48 40.80 -5.46
N GLU A 52 4.88 40.54 -6.71
CA GLU A 52 5.90 41.31 -7.42
C GLU A 52 5.49 42.78 -7.65
N HIS A 53 4.19 43.08 -7.74
CA HIS A 53 3.68 44.40 -8.14
C HIS A 53 2.92 45.15 -7.03
N LYS A 54 2.77 44.56 -5.83
CA LYS A 54 2.01 45.16 -4.72
C LYS A 54 2.57 46.49 -4.22
N GLY A 55 3.88 46.71 -4.37
CA GLY A 55 4.54 47.96 -3.99
C GLY A 55 4.33 49.10 -4.99
N SER A 56 4.00 48.76 -6.24
CA SER A 56 3.82 49.71 -7.35
C SER A 56 2.35 50.05 -7.61
N PHE A 57 1.43 49.11 -7.32
CA PHE A 57 0.00 49.28 -7.55
C PHE A 57 -0.82 48.83 -6.35
N ASN A 58 -1.86 49.60 -5.99
CA ASN A 58 -2.84 49.16 -4.98
C ASN A 58 -3.74 48.04 -5.54
N ILE A 59 -3.44 46.79 -5.20
CA ILE A 59 -4.09 45.56 -5.71
C ILE A 59 -4.59 44.61 -4.61
N GLU A 60 -4.79 45.11 -3.38
CA GLU A 60 -5.22 44.31 -2.23
C GLU A 60 -6.52 43.54 -2.46
N LYS A 61 -7.52 44.15 -3.10
CA LYS A 61 -8.78 43.46 -3.44
C LYS A 61 -8.54 42.27 -4.39
N THR A 62 -7.64 42.41 -5.34
CA THR A 62 -7.30 41.33 -6.27
C THR A 62 -6.57 40.21 -5.54
N LEU A 63 -5.67 40.55 -4.62
CA LEU A 63 -4.97 39.59 -3.77
C LEU A 63 -5.96 38.74 -2.95
N ILE A 64 -6.93 39.38 -2.28
CA ILE A 64 -7.98 38.68 -1.52
C ILE A 64 -8.76 37.71 -2.40
N ASN A 65 -9.20 38.15 -3.59
CA ASN A 65 -9.91 37.29 -4.54
C ASN A 65 -9.11 36.04 -4.93
N PHE A 66 -7.80 36.18 -5.19
CA PHE A 66 -6.96 35.02 -5.54
C PHE A 66 -6.70 34.10 -4.35
N TYR A 67 -6.67 34.62 -3.12
CA TYR A 67 -6.61 33.78 -1.92
C TYR A 67 -7.89 32.96 -1.71
N GLU A 68 -9.07 33.54 -1.98
CA GLU A 68 -10.34 32.82 -1.93
C GLU A 68 -10.37 31.70 -2.97
N ILE A 69 -9.96 31.99 -4.22
CA ILE A 69 -9.85 30.98 -5.27
C ILE A 69 -8.84 29.90 -4.89
N ASN A 70 -7.67 30.26 -4.34
CA ASN A 70 -6.67 29.30 -3.87
C ASN A 70 -7.25 28.34 -2.81
N LYS A 71 -8.00 28.88 -1.85
CA LYS A 71 -8.63 28.08 -0.80
C LYS A 71 -9.64 27.10 -1.41
N GLN A 72 -10.54 27.58 -2.26
CA GLN A 72 -11.53 26.74 -2.92
C GLN A 72 -10.88 25.61 -3.73
N VAL A 73 -9.88 25.91 -4.55
CA VAL A 73 -9.18 24.91 -5.37
C VAL A 73 -8.46 23.87 -4.50
N ARG A 74 -7.87 24.29 -3.38
CA ARG A 74 -7.22 23.39 -2.43
C ARG A 74 -8.20 22.45 -1.76
N ASP A 75 -9.34 22.98 -1.30
CA ASP A 75 -10.35 22.19 -0.61
C ASP A 75 -10.93 21.12 -1.56
N GLU A 76 -11.25 21.49 -2.80
CA GLU A 76 -11.71 20.54 -3.82
C GLU A 76 -10.64 19.50 -4.17
N LEU A 77 -9.38 19.92 -4.37
CA LEU A 77 -8.27 19.01 -4.63
C LEU A 77 -8.13 17.98 -3.50
N LEU A 78 -8.16 18.43 -2.24
CA LEU A 78 -8.07 17.55 -1.08
C LEU A 78 -9.26 16.58 -1.02
N ASN A 79 -10.48 17.05 -1.24
CA ASN A 79 -11.68 16.21 -1.27
C ASN A 79 -11.56 15.08 -2.30
N HIS A 80 -11.14 15.42 -3.52
CA HIS A 80 -10.93 14.42 -4.57
C HIS A 80 -9.83 13.42 -4.22
N ARG A 81 -8.69 13.89 -3.70
CA ARG A 81 -7.61 13.01 -3.22
C ARG A 81 -8.08 12.02 -2.16
N MET A 82 -8.82 12.51 -1.16
CA MET A 82 -9.34 11.70 -0.06
C MET A 82 -10.20 10.54 -0.55
N ILE A 83 -10.90 10.67 -1.68
CA ILE A 83 -11.69 9.57 -2.26
C ILE A 83 -10.76 8.39 -2.64
N TYR A 84 -9.66 8.66 -3.34
CA TYR A 84 -8.71 7.63 -3.76
C TYR A 84 -7.97 7.02 -2.57
N GLU A 85 -7.55 7.84 -1.61
CA GLU A 85 -6.91 7.38 -0.38
C GLU A 85 -7.84 6.45 0.42
N ARG A 86 -9.12 6.84 0.57
CA ARG A 86 -10.13 6.01 1.24
C ARG A 86 -10.36 4.70 0.52
N ARG A 87 -10.49 4.71 -0.82
CA ARG A 87 -10.66 3.49 -1.62
C ARG A 87 -9.47 2.54 -1.43
N PHE A 88 -8.24 3.04 -1.54
CA PHE A 88 -7.06 2.21 -1.33
C PHE A 88 -6.97 1.69 0.11
N ASN A 89 -7.18 2.53 1.11
CA ASN A 89 -7.15 2.13 2.52
C ASN A 89 -8.24 1.10 2.87
N ASN A 90 -9.41 1.16 2.20
CA ASN A 90 -10.45 0.16 2.39
C ASN A 90 -10.03 -1.20 1.82
N LEU A 91 -9.41 -1.23 0.62
CA LEU A 91 -8.82 -2.46 0.08
C LEU A 91 -7.79 -3.06 1.04
N LEU A 92 -6.93 -2.23 1.65
CA LEU A 92 -5.93 -2.71 2.63
C LEU A 92 -6.54 -3.38 3.88
N LYS A 93 -7.81 -3.09 4.19
CA LYS A 93 -8.54 -3.68 5.33
C LYS A 93 -9.28 -4.96 4.97
N GLU A 94 -9.42 -5.29 3.69
CA GLU A 94 -10.12 -6.49 3.27
C GLU A 94 -9.42 -7.76 3.76
N LYS A 95 -10.22 -8.78 4.07
CA LYS A 95 -9.70 -10.07 4.50
C LYS A 95 -9.27 -10.87 3.28
N LEU A 96 -7.96 -10.90 3.03
CA LEU A 96 -7.38 -11.71 1.96
C LEU A 96 -7.22 -13.18 2.34
N ASN A 97 -7.48 -14.05 1.36
CA ASN A 97 -7.20 -15.47 1.35
C ASN A 97 -6.85 -15.90 -0.09
N GLU A 98 -6.44 -17.15 -0.28
CA GLU A 98 -6.07 -17.63 -1.62
C GLU A 98 -7.23 -17.55 -2.63
N ALA A 99 -8.46 -17.81 -2.19
CA ALA A 99 -9.63 -17.87 -3.06
C ALA A 99 -10.09 -16.49 -3.57
N ASN A 100 -9.86 -15.42 -2.80
CA ASN A 100 -10.29 -14.06 -3.18
C ASN A 100 -9.15 -13.14 -3.66
N LEU A 101 -7.91 -13.62 -3.67
CA LEU A 101 -6.75 -12.82 -4.07
C LEU A 101 -6.86 -12.32 -5.52
N GLU A 102 -7.44 -13.13 -6.41
CA GLU A 102 -7.62 -12.74 -7.83
C GLU A 102 -8.64 -11.61 -7.99
N ASP A 103 -9.81 -11.75 -7.38
CA ASP A 103 -10.85 -10.71 -7.43
C ASP A 103 -10.41 -9.42 -6.75
N PHE A 104 -9.69 -9.54 -5.63
CA PHE A 104 -9.02 -8.39 -5.01
C PHE A 104 -8.05 -7.70 -5.98
N THR A 105 -7.24 -8.48 -6.70
CA THR A 105 -6.27 -7.94 -7.67
C THR A 105 -6.98 -7.19 -8.80
N LYS A 106 -8.13 -7.67 -9.26
CA LYS A 106 -8.98 -6.98 -10.25
C LYS A 106 -9.49 -5.64 -9.70
N LEU A 107 -9.98 -5.61 -8.46
CA LEU A 107 -10.43 -4.36 -7.80
C LEU A 107 -9.29 -3.35 -7.65
N LEU A 108 -8.10 -3.82 -7.26
CA LEU A 108 -6.91 -2.97 -7.17
C LEU A 108 -6.50 -2.43 -8.55
N ALA A 109 -6.63 -3.24 -9.60
CA ALA A 109 -6.32 -2.82 -10.97
C ALA A 109 -7.30 -1.76 -11.49
N MET A 110 -8.59 -1.91 -11.19
CA MET A 110 -9.60 -0.87 -11.46
C MET A 110 -9.25 0.44 -10.76
N LEU A 111 -8.90 0.39 -9.47
CA LEU A 111 -8.47 1.58 -8.73
C LEU A 111 -7.20 2.19 -9.33
N LYS A 112 -6.22 1.37 -9.73
CA LYS A 112 -4.98 1.84 -10.35
C LYS A 112 -5.24 2.56 -11.66
N ASN A 113 -6.11 2.02 -12.51
CA ASN A 113 -6.51 2.64 -13.77
C ASN A 113 -7.18 4.00 -13.53
N ASP A 114 -8.11 4.07 -12.56
CA ASP A 114 -8.76 5.34 -12.19
C ASP A 114 -7.74 6.38 -11.71
N VAL A 115 -6.75 5.96 -10.90
CA VAL A 115 -5.67 6.83 -10.42
C VAL A 115 -4.77 7.29 -11.57
N ASP A 116 -4.41 6.41 -12.51
CA ASP A 116 -3.58 6.75 -13.66
C ASP A 116 -4.25 7.79 -14.56
N GLN A 117 -5.55 7.62 -14.84
CA GLN A 117 -6.31 8.56 -15.66
C GLN A 117 -6.43 9.96 -15.04
N ASN A 118 -6.35 10.04 -13.71
CA ASN A 118 -6.53 11.28 -12.96
C ASN A 118 -5.26 11.75 -12.23
N LEU A 119 -4.10 11.15 -12.57
CA LEU A 119 -2.85 11.30 -11.84
C LEU A 119 -2.46 12.76 -11.66
N ASN A 120 -2.41 13.50 -12.77
CA ASN A 120 -2.00 14.90 -12.76
C ASN A 120 -3.12 15.83 -12.27
N LYS A 121 -4.39 15.51 -12.56
CA LYS A 121 -5.54 16.35 -12.20
C LYS A 121 -5.69 16.51 -10.69
N TYR A 122 -5.46 15.43 -9.95
CA TYR A 122 -5.61 15.38 -8.49
C TYR A 122 -4.29 15.14 -7.73
N ASN A 123 -3.15 15.26 -8.42
CA ASN A 123 -1.81 15.11 -7.85
C ASN A 123 -1.55 13.73 -7.20
N LEU A 124 -2.07 12.63 -7.75
CA LEU A 124 -2.14 11.32 -7.09
C LEU A 124 -0.84 10.47 -7.17
N GLN A 125 0.33 11.08 -7.41
CA GLN A 125 1.58 10.36 -7.65
C GLN A 125 1.98 9.47 -6.47
N ASP A 126 1.80 9.95 -5.24
CA ASP A 126 2.10 9.22 -4.01
C ASP A 126 1.21 7.97 -3.85
N ILE A 127 -0.09 8.11 -4.10
CA ILE A 127 -1.05 7.00 -4.07
C ILE A 127 -0.72 5.97 -5.15
N ASN A 128 -0.35 6.45 -6.35
CA ASN A 128 0.05 5.60 -7.47
C ASN A 128 1.27 4.74 -7.15
N ILE A 129 2.29 5.35 -6.54
CA ILE A 129 3.50 4.65 -6.08
C ILE A 129 3.14 3.58 -5.06
N ASN A 130 2.27 3.89 -4.10
CA ASN A 130 1.84 2.95 -3.07
C ASN A 130 1.06 1.75 -3.66
N ILE A 131 0.13 2.00 -4.58
CA ILE A 131 -0.60 0.91 -5.27
C ILE A 131 0.37 0.05 -6.09
N THR A 132 1.30 0.67 -6.82
CA THR A 132 2.31 -0.05 -7.62
C THR A 132 3.21 -0.91 -6.73
N LYS A 133 3.61 -0.38 -5.57
CA LYS A 133 4.37 -1.12 -4.57
C LYS A 133 3.56 -2.31 -4.05
N TYR A 134 2.27 -2.12 -3.77
CA TYR A 134 1.38 -3.20 -3.35
C TYR A 134 1.29 -4.33 -4.39
N PHE A 135 1.14 -4.00 -5.68
CA PHE A 135 1.14 -5.00 -6.76
C PHE A 135 2.40 -5.87 -6.79
N LYS A 136 3.58 -5.29 -6.49
CA LYS A 136 4.82 -6.06 -6.37
C LYS A 136 4.72 -7.13 -5.28
N PHE A 137 4.12 -6.80 -4.14
CA PHE A 137 3.89 -7.78 -3.07
C PHE A 137 2.82 -8.81 -3.45
N ILE A 138 1.73 -8.43 -4.11
CA ILE A 138 0.76 -9.42 -4.64
C ILE A 138 1.47 -10.44 -5.53
N LYS A 139 2.33 -9.98 -6.46
CA LYS A 139 3.08 -10.88 -7.35
C LYS A 139 3.95 -11.86 -6.58
N LYS A 140 4.72 -11.37 -5.59
CA LYS A 140 5.52 -12.24 -4.72
C LYS A 140 4.67 -13.23 -3.94
N MET A 141 3.48 -12.81 -3.49
CA MET A 141 2.53 -13.70 -2.81
C MET A 141 2.04 -14.82 -3.73
N TYR A 142 1.74 -14.53 -5.01
CA TYR A 142 1.41 -15.57 -5.98
C TYR A 142 2.55 -16.55 -6.21
N GLU A 143 3.80 -16.07 -6.30
CA GLU A 143 4.97 -16.96 -6.42
C GLU A 143 5.07 -17.94 -5.24
N ILE A 144 4.84 -17.46 -4.01
CA ILE A 144 4.81 -18.28 -2.80
C ILE A 144 3.69 -19.32 -2.86
N LEU A 145 2.48 -18.90 -3.23
CA LEU A 145 1.33 -19.81 -3.37
C LEU A 145 1.56 -20.87 -4.45
N CYS A 146 2.24 -20.52 -5.55
CA CYS A 146 2.64 -21.49 -6.58
C CYS A 146 3.67 -22.50 -6.05
N CYS A 147 4.73 -22.06 -5.37
CA CYS A 147 5.71 -22.97 -4.75
C CYS A 147 5.04 -23.92 -3.74
N TYR A 148 4.08 -23.40 -2.97
CA TYR A 148 3.30 -24.18 -2.03
C TYR A 148 2.49 -25.29 -2.70
N LYS A 149 1.83 -25.01 -3.84
CA LYS A 149 1.04 -25.99 -4.61
C LYS A 149 1.88 -27.14 -5.15
N VAL A 150 3.14 -26.89 -5.50
CA VAL A 150 4.07 -27.91 -6.00
C VAL A 150 4.73 -28.70 -4.85
N LEU A 151 4.34 -28.42 -3.58
CA LEU A 151 4.85 -29.09 -2.37
C LEU A 151 6.37 -28.95 -2.17
N ASN A 152 7.01 -27.96 -2.78
CA ASN A 152 8.42 -27.66 -2.50
C ASN A 152 8.54 -26.83 -1.22
N TYR A 153 8.66 -27.53 -0.09
CA TYR A 153 8.69 -26.92 1.23
C TYR A 153 9.83 -25.91 1.41
N HIS A 154 11.05 -26.24 0.97
CA HIS A 154 12.22 -25.39 1.18
C HIS A 154 12.10 -24.10 0.37
N ASP A 155 11.79 -24.19 -0.92
CA ASP A 155 11.60 -23.02 -1.77
C ASP A 155 10.46 -22.11 -1.27
N ALA A 156 9.34 -22.71 -0.84
CA ALA A 156 8.21 -21.95 -0.30
C ALA A 156 8.58 -21.25 1.01
N SER A 157 9.27 -21.96 1.92
CA SER A 157 9.73 -21.43 3.20
C SER A 157 10.68 -20.25 3.01
N ASP A 158 11.70 -20.38 2.15
CA ASP A 158 12.69 -19.33 1.90
C ASP A 158 12.05 -18.08 1.31
N LYS A 159 11.15 -18.25 0.32
CA LYS A 159 10.39 -17.13 -0.26
C LYS A 159 9.47 -16.45 0.76
N ILE A 160 8.85 -17.21 1.68
CA ILE A 160 8.05 -16.65 2.77
C ILE A 160 8.92 -15.79 3.68
N PHE A 161 10.11 -16.27 4.07
CA PHE A 161 11.00 -15.50 4.94
C PHE A 161 11.49 -14.20 4.29
N GLU A 162 11.86 -14.26 3.01
CA GLU A 162 12.22 -13.07 2.23
C GLU A 162 11.05 -12.07 2.20
N TYR A 163 9.85 -12.56 1.89
CA TYR A 163 8.64 -11.75 1.84
C TYR A 163 8.33 -11.08 3.19
N VAL A 164 8.39 -11.84 4.28
CA VAL A 164 8.11 -11.34 5.64
C VAL A 164 9.11 -10.24 6.03
N ARG A 165 10.39 -10.42 5.68
CA ARG A 165 11.43 -9.41 5.95
C ARG A 165 11.12 -8.10 5.23
N GLU A 166 10.72 -8.16 3.96
CA GLU A 166 10.40 -6.97 3.17
C GLU A 166 9.10 -6.30 3.61
N ILE A 167 8.01 -7.07 3.77
CA ILE A 167 6.70 -6.52 4.08
C ILE A 167 6.64 -5.91 5.49
N LYS A 168 7.57 -6.28 6.39
CA LYS A 168 7.66 -5.72 7.75
C LYS A 168 7.71 -4.19 7.73
N LEU A 169 8.43 -3.61 6.77
CA LEU A 169 8.61 -2.16 6.59
C LEU A 169 7.37 -1.47 6.00
N GLU A 170 6.41 -2.23 5.48
CA GLU A 170 5.24 -1.72 4.77
C GLU A 170 3.96 -1.76 5.61
N ASN A 171 3.04 -0.83 5.35
CA ASN A 171 1.73 -0.82 6.01
C ASN A 171 0.66 -1.61 5.21
N PHE A 172 0.90 -2.90 4.96
CA PHE A 172 -0.01 -3.78 4.21
C PHE A 172 -0.58 -4.89 5.12
N PRO A 173 -1.51 -4.57 6.03
CA PRO A 173 -1.95 -5.48 7.09
C PRO A 173 -2.64 -6.75 6.55
N ASN A 174 -3.43 -6.64 5.48
CA ASN A 174 -4.10 -7.77 4.87
C ASN A 174 -3.11 -8.79 4.26
N LEU A 175 -2.07 -8.33 3.57
CA LEU A 175 -1.01 -9.19 3.04
C LEU A 175 -0.14 -9.79 4.15
N LYS A 176 0.16 -9.02 5.21
CA LYS A 176 0.83 -9.53 6.42
C LYS A 176 0.04 -10.70 7.03
N ARG A 177 -1.27 -10.57 7.09
CA ARG A 177 -2.15 -11.64 7.57
C ARG A 177 -2.14 -12.85 6.62
N LEU A 178 -2.24 -12.62 5.31
CA LEU A 178 -2.25 -13.68 4.32
C LEU A 178 -0.96 -14.51 4.35
N ILE A 179 0.20 -13.86 4.41
CA ILE A 179 1.49 -14.57 4.46
C ILE A 179 1.62 -15.38 5.76
N SER A 180 1.19 -14.84 6.90
CA SER A 180 1.19 -15.58 8.16
C SER A 180 0.31 -16.83 8.11
N LEU A 181 -0.89 -16.73 7.54
CA LEU A 181 -1.78 -17.88 7.34
C LEU A 181 -1.17 -18.92 6.39
N THR A 182 -0.54 -18.45 5.31
CA THR A 182 0.13 -19.30 4.33
C THR A 182 1.28 -20.07 4.97
N TYR A 183 2.09 -19.39 5.79
CA TYR A 183 3.18 -20.02 6.54
C TYR A 183 2.68 -21.05 7.56
N GLN A 184 1.64 -20.71 8.32
CA GLN A 184 1.02 -21.66 9.26
C GLN A 184 0.54 -22.92 8.54
N ASN A 185 -0.13 -22.78 7.40
CA ASN A 185 -0.59 -23.92 6.60
C ASN A 185 0.58 -24.74 6.03
N LEU A 186 1.68 -24.10 5.65
CA LEU A 186 2.91 -24.78 5.21
C LEU A 186 3.51 -25.64 6.32
N ILE A 187 3.70 -25.06 7.50
CA ILE A 187 4.24 -25.76 8.67
C ILE A 187 3.32 -26.92 9.08
N SER A 188 2.01 -26.68 9.17
CA SER A 188 1.03 -27.71 9.51
C SER A 188 1.04 -28.88 8.53
N ASN A 189 1.10 -28.61 7.22
CA ASN A 189 1.18 -29.67 6.21
C ASN A 189 2.49 -30.46 6.30
N ARG A 190 3.62 -29.77 6.51
CA ARG A 190 4.92 -30.44 6.68
C ARG A 190 4.92 -31.36 7.89
N LEU A 191 4.37 -30.88 9.01
CA LEU A 191 4.21 -31.66 10.23
C LEU A 191 3.31 -32.87 10.01
N PHE A 192 2.21 -32.70 9.27
CA PHE A 192 1.33 -33.81 8.90
C PHE A 192 2.05 -34.87 8.07
N GLN A 193 2.90 -34.49 7.11
CA GLN A 193 3.72 -35.47 6.39
C GLN A 193 4.68 -36.20 7.34
N CYS A 194 5.36 -35.50 8.25
CA CYS A 194 6.20 -36.16 9.26
C CYS A 194 5.41 -37.14 10.14
N SER A 195 4.15 -36.84 10.48
CA SER A 195 3.31 -37.74 11.27
C SER A 195 2.94 -39.06 10.57
N LYS A 196 3.03 -39.11 9.23
CA LYS A 196 2.82 -40.36 8.48
C LYS A 196 4.04 -41.27 8.52
N ASP A 197 5.22 -40.66 8.51
CA ASP A 197 6.49 -41.38 8.43
C ASP A 197 7.03 -41.80 9.81
N PHE A 198 6.59 -41.13 10.87
CA PHE A 198 7.12 -41.31 12.23
C PHE A 198 6.00 -41.40 13.27
N GLU A 199 6.09 -42.38 14.16
CA GLU A 199 5.23 -42.45 15.36
C GLU A 199 5.68 -41.45 16.43
N LYS A 200 6.99 -41.22 16.50
CA LYS A 200 7.63 -40.37 17.51
C LYS A 200 8.87 -39.70 16.93
N LEU A 201 9.09 -38.43 17.24
CA LEU A 201 10.29 -37.68 16.86
C LEU A 201 10.76 -36.79 18.03
N SER A 202 12.08 -36.66 18.19
CA SER A 202 12.64 -35.63 19.07
C SER A 202 12.46 -34.23 18.44
N ILE A 203 12.35 -33.21 19.29
CA ILE A 203 12.27 -31.80 18.85
C ILE A 203 13.46 -31.44 17.99
N SER A 204 14.67 -31.87 18.33
CA SER A 204 15.87 -31.57 17.55
C SER A 204 15.88 -32.21 16.16
N ALA A 205 15.30 -33.41 16.01
CA ALA A 205 15.17 -34.06 14.70
C ALA A 205 14.07 -33.42 13.87
N LEU A 206 12.95 -33.06 14.50
CA LEU A 206 11.85 -32.38 13.83
C LEU A 206 12.23 -30.96 13.40
N SER A 207 12.95 -30.21 14.23
CA SER A 207 13.40 -28.85 13.94
C SER A 207 14.27 -28.81 12.68
N LYS A 208 15.18 -29.78 12.53
CA LYS A 208 15.98 -29.97 11.31
C LYS A 208 15.10 -30.28 10.09
N ARG A 209 14.11 -31.18 10.22
CA ARG A 209 13.21 -31.57 9.12
C ARG A 209 12.24 -30.47 8.68
N MET A 210 11.91 -29.57 9.61
CA MET A 210 11.06 -28.40 9.40
C MET A 210 11.86 -27.14 9.08
N ALA A 211 13.20 -27.19 9.09
CA ALA A 211 14.06 -26.02 8.94
C ALA A 211 13.64 -24.85 9.84
N MET A 212 13.32 -25.17 11.09
CA MET A 212 12.78 -24.23 12.08
C MET A 212 13.63 -24.29 13.35
N ASP A 213 13.74 -23.17 14.05
CA ASP A 213 14.36 -23.15 15.37
C ASP A 213 13.55 -23.98 16.38
N GLN A 214 14.22 -24.58 17.37
CA GLN A 214 13.57 -25.45 18.35
C GLN A 214 12.58 -24.70 19.24
N GLU A 215 12.88 -23.45 19.64
CA GLU A 215 12.00 -22.65 20.48
C GLU A 215 10.72 -22.30 19.71
N GLN A 216 10.87 -21.83 18.47
CA GLN A 216 9.75 -21.53 17.57
C GLN A 216 8.90 -22.77 17.28
N LEU A 217 9.53 -23.93 17.12
CA LEU A 217 8.83 -25.18 16.90
C LEU A 217 8.02 -25.60 18.13
N ILE A 218 8.56 -25.45 19.34
CA ILE A 218 7.85 -25.75 20.59
C ILE A 218 6.63 -24.83 20.75
N GLU A 219 6.79 -23.52 20.50
CA GLU A 219 5.66 -22.58 20.53
C GLU A 219 4.56 -22.97 19.53
N PHE A 220 4.95 -23.31 18.31
CA PHE A 220 4.02 -23.77 17.28
C PHE A 220 3.28 -25.04 17.73
N ILE A 221 3.99 -26.05 18.23
CA ILE A 221 3.43 -27.31 18.74
C ILE A 221 2.40 -27.04 19.83
N ASN A 222 2.74 -26.22 20.82
CA ASN A 222 1.84 -25.89 21.94
C ASN A 222 0.56 -25.20 21.45
N LEU A 223 0.65 -24.42 20.37
CA LEU A 223 -0.49 -23.75 19.75
C LEU A 223 -1.38 -24.72 18.97
N ILE A 224 -0.80 -25.64 18.21
CA ILE A 224 -1.56 -26.57 17.37
C ILE A 224 -2.03 -27.82 18.09
N GLN A 225 -1.36 -28.30 19.14
CA GLN A 225 -1.71 -29.54 19.85
C GLN A 225 -3.15 -29.51 20.38
N LYS A 226 -3.63 -28.32 20.76
CA LYS A 226 -5.00 -28.10 21.24
C LYS A 226 -6.06 -28.13 20.15
N GLN A 227 -5.67 -28.17 18.87
CA GLN A 227 -6.60 -28.16 17.75
C GLN A 227 -7.09 -29.58 17.41
N PRO A 228 -8.39 -29.76 17.07
CA PRO A 228 -8.95 -31.08 16.78
C PRO A 228 -8.21 -31.82 15.65
N LYS A 229 -7.80 -31.09 14.62
CA LYS A 229 -7.11 -31.60 13.42
C LYS A 229 -5.59 -31.75 13.60
N SER A 230 -5.06 -31.51 14.80
CA SER A 230 -3.62 -31.60 15.05
C SER A 230 -3.12 -33.03 14.83
N PRO A 231 -2.00 -33.23 14.09
CA PRO A 231 -1.35 -34.53 13.97
C PRO A 231 -0.62 -34.95 15.26
N ILE A 232 -0.50 -34.05 16.25
CA ILE A 232 0.20 -34.32 17.51
C ILE A 232 -0.77 -34.97 18.51
N GLN A 233 -0.36 -36.12 19.05
CA GLN A 233 -1.04 -36.78 20.16
C GLN A 233 -0.55 -36.23 21.49
N ASP A 234 0.77 -36.17 21.67
CA ASP A 234 1.37 -35.71 22.93
C ASP A 234 2.75 -35.08 22.69
N TYR A 235 3.17 -34.21 23.62
CA TYR A 235 4.52 -33.66 23.69
C TYR A 235 5.07 -33.91 25.09
N ILE A 236 6.18 -34.65 25.19
CA ILE A 236 6.81 -35.05 26.45
C ILE A 236 7.94 -34.05 26.77
N PRO A 237 7.76 -33.11 27.72
CA PRO A 237 8.75 -32.05 27.94
C PRO A 237 10.07 -32.57 28.49
N LYS A 238 10.04 -33.65 29.28
CA LYS A 238 11.24 -34.25 29.90
C LYS A 238 12.21 -34.84 28.88
N THR A 239 11.70 -35.45 27.81
CA THR A 239 12.52 -36.07 26.76
C THR A 239 12.59 -35.24 25.49
N GLN A 240 11.83 -34.14 25.43
CA GLN A 240 11.65 -33.30 24.24
C GLN A 240 11.22 -34.11 23.02
N GLU A 241 10.24 -34.99 23.19
CA GLU A 241 9.72 -35.83 22.11
C GLU A 241 8.25 -35.55 21.84
N ILE A 242 7.89 -35.61 20.56
CA ILE A 242 6.52 -35.50 20.07
C ILE A 242 6.05 -36.88 19.68
N VAL A 243 4.86 -37.24 20.14
CA VAL A 243 4.13 -38.43 19.73
C VAL A 243 3.06 -38.00 18.73
N PHE A 244 3.03 -38.63 17.57
CA PHE A 244 2.04 -38.34 16.53
C PHE A 244 0.82 -39.25 16.66
N LYS A 245 -0.35 -38.74 16.27
CA LYS A 245 -1.58 -39.53 16.20
C LYS A 245 -1.45 -40.54 15.05
N LYS A 246 -1.73 -41.82 15.33
CA LYS A 246 -1.89 -42.82 14.27
C LYS A 246 -3.19 -42.58 13.53
N PHE A 247 -3.11 -42.20 12.26
CA PHE A 247 -4.26 -42.25 11.36
C PHE A 247 -4.50 -43.72 11.01
N ARG A 248 -5.45 -44.36 11.68
CA ARG A 248 -6.00 -45.64 11.23
C ARG A 248 -6.88 -45.33 10.02
N PHE A 249 -6.44 -45.79 8.84
CA PHE A 249 -7.28 -45.83 7.64
C PHE A 249 -8.37 -46.90 7.83
#